data_AF-A0AAE4MIX6-F1
#
_entry.id   AF-A0AAE4MIX6-F1
#
_cell.length_a   1.000
_cell.length_b   1.000
_cell.length_c   1.000
_cell.angle_alpha   90.00
_cell.angle_beta   90.00
_cell.angle_gamma   90.00
#
_symmetry.space_group_name_H-M   'P 1'
#
loop_
_entity.id
_entity.type
_entity.pdbx_description
1 polymer ?
#
loop_
_entity_poly.entity_id
_entity_poly.type
_entity_poly.pdbx_seq_one_letter_code
_entity_poly.pdbx_strand_id
1 'polypeptide(L)'
;MKMKLMSLICTLVVLAALIGPAMADEDIRNYPSNPYTKEELDEIISKTQPTKPELFDEFQKNENILMLYGEIPEKEMGLDSYEWWLNISSIADEMTKDENISDYFEKGLILRYGPYCDGYISFVVDEKFKNDIKQEDLDNINKIVNKYASSKGIQNIPVAISVGQPIEFIAENVSEENNSMNIVARALNYYTDKTRPVIGGTRVATQMYGGTSGFAAKNQTNSSRIGIVTVAHLTNFSNAMSVYQPTVSSSNKIGVTTGVRQDIDAMFVPCSNVQAKIHTGNNFLVSVKGSSGLSSGMALYRSGINTGDTSGTYAGYAYYNQNIFNNTVSRLDVMVQNNHSQPGDSGGPVYTTVNGRTYICGITCAYKQEASGRIVTLFASSEEIRSKLGVVPLTM
;
A
#
# COMPACT_ATOMS: atom_id res chain seq x y z
N MET A 1 -10.37 -72.13 36.10
CA MET A 1 -11.01 -71.06 35.30
C MET A 1 -9.90 -70.08 34.92
N LYS A 2 -9.25 -70.26 33.75
CA LYS A 2 -9.32 -69.35 32.57
C LYS A 2 -9.09 -67.88 32.99
N MET A 3 -8.04 -67.12 32.63
CA MET A 3 -6.98 -67.10 31.59
C MET A 3 -5.74 -66.42 32.23
N LYS A 4 -4.46 -66.81 32.00
CA LYS A 4 -3.59 -66.50 30.83
C LYS A 4 -3.61 -64.98 30.48
N LEU A 5 -2.54 -64.25 30.16
CA LEU A 5 -1.14 -64.53 29.82
C LEU A 5 -0.50 -63.16 29.51
N MET A 6 0.66 -62.85 30.10
CA MET A 6 1.87 -62.30 29.45
C MET A 6 1.77 -61.14 28.42
N SER A 7 2.60 -60.11 28.69
CA SER A 7 3.67 -59.62 27.80
C SER A 7 3.43 -58.42 26.86
N LEU A 8 4.37 -57.47 26.98
CA LEU A 8 5.16 -56.85 25.89
C LEU A 8 4.78 -55.44 25.36
N ILE A 9 5.70 -54.51 25.67
CA ILE A 9 6.39 -53.54 24.77
C ILE A 9 5.61 -52.38 24.12
N CYS A 10 6.16 -51.19 24.39
CA CYS A 10 6.21 -49.96 23.60
C CYS A 10 5.01 -49.60 22.73
N THR A 11 4.30 -48.54 23.12
CA THR A 11 3.83 -47.57 22.14
C THR A 11 3.89 -46.18 22.76
N LEU A 12 4.76 -45.33 22.20
CA LEU A 12 4.62 -43.88 22.26
C LEU A 12 3.16 -43.54 21.94
N VAL A 13 2.42 -43.00 22.91
CA VAL A 13 1.32 -42.11 22.57
C VAL A 13 1.82 -40.73 22.93
N VAL A 14 2.45 -40.12 21.92
CA VAL A 14 2.52 -38.68 21.76
C VAL A 14 1.14 -38.16 22.16
N LEU A 15 1.07 -37.42 23.26
CA LEU A 15 -0.06 -36.53 23.51
C LEU A 15 0.06 -35.46 22.43
N ALA A 16 -0.42 -35.79 21.23
CA ALA A 16 -0.77 -34.82 20.23
C ALA A 16 -1.83 -33.98 20.91
N ALA A 17 -1.40 -32.80 21.38
CA ALA A 17 -2.31 -31.72 21.68
C ALA A 17 -3.29 -31.66 20.52
N LEU A 18 -4.56 -31.88 20.83
CA LEU A 18 -5.68 -31.72 19.93
C LEU A 18 -5.68 -30.25 19.48
N ILE A 19 -4.89 -29.97 18.44
CA ILE A 19 -5.11 -28.88 17.52
C ILE A 19 -6.35 -29.30 16.75
N GLY A 20 -7.52 -29.02 17.35
CA GLY A 20 -8.78 -29.09 16.61
C GLY A 20 -8.68 -28.14 15.41
N PRO A 21 -9.22 -28.50 14.24
CA PRO A 21 -9.18 -27.64 13.07
C PRO A 21 -9.85 -26.31 13.41
N ALA A 22 -9.04 -25.26 13.48
CA ALA A 22 -9.53 -23.90 13.55
C ALA A 22 -10.19 -23.58 12.21
N MET A 23 -11.48 -23.29 12.26
CA MET A 23 -12.30 -22.70 11.21
C MET A 23 -12.56 -23.62 10.00
N ALA A 24 -13.83 -23.68 9.60
CA ALA A 24 -14.24 -24.30 8.35
C ALA A 24 -13.53 -23.62 7.18
N ASP A 25 -13.08 -24.42 6.20
CA ASP A 25 -12.58 -24.05 4.87
C ASP A 25 -13.59 -23.16 4.11
N GLU A 26 -13.78 -21.91 4.51
CA GLU A 26 -14.08 -20.87 3.52
C GLU A 26 -12.78 -20.57 2.81
N ASP A 27 -12.55 -21.35 1.75
CA ASP A 27 -11.49 -21.14 0.77
C ASP A 27 -11.40 -19.64 0.45
N ILE A 28 -10.30 -19.00 0.86
CA ILE A 28 -10.02 -17.56 0.66
C ILE A 28 -10.15 -17.16 -0.82
N ARG A 29 -10.07 -18.12 -1.75
CA ARG A 29 -10.37 -17.96 -3.18
C ARG A 29 -11.83 -17.56 -3.48
N ASN A 30 -12.74 -17.65 -2.50
CA ASN A 30 -14.17 -17.38 -2.64
C ASN A 30 -14.66 -16.12 -1.89
N TYR A 31 -13.76 -15.24 -1.43
CA TYR A 31 -14.19 -13.99 -0.80
C TYR A 31 -15.01 -13.14 -1.79
N PRO A 32 -16.28 -12.77 -1.50
CA PRO A 32 -17.20 -12.15 -2.46
C PRO A 32 -16.77 -10.78 -3.02
N SER A 33 -15.67 -10.22 -2.50
CA SER A 33 -15.09 -8.93 -2.87
C SER A 33 -13.66 -9.02 -3.40
N ASN A 34 -13.12 -10.22 -3.66
CA ASN A 34 -11.77 -10.38 -4.18
C ASN A 34 -11.70 -9.91 -5.65
N PRO A 35 -10.91 -8.88 -6.00
CA PRO A 35 -10.83 -8.38 -7.38
C PRO A 35 -10.00 -9.28 -8.30
N TYR A 36 -9.29 -10.27 -7.76
CA TYR A 36 -8.40 -11.16 -8.49
C TYR A 36 -9.16 -12.37 -9.04
N THR A 37 -8.82 -12.80 -10.26
CA THR A 37 -9.24 -14.14 -10.72
C THR A 37 -8.51 -15.21 -9.91
N LYS A 38 -9.01 -16.45 -9.98
CA LYS A 38 -8.36 -17.59 -9.33
C LYS A 38 -6.88 -17.72 -9.72
N GLU A 39 -6.58 -17.54 -11.01
CA GLU A 39 -5.21 -17.65 -11.53
C GLU A 39 -4.31 -16.50 -11.04
N GLU A 40 -4.85 -15.30 -10.90
CA GLU A 40 -4.11 -14.14 -10.38
C GLU A 40 -3.81 -14.32 -8.89
N LEU A 41 -4.77 -14.87 -8.14
CA LEU A 41 -4.60 -15.18 -6.73
C LEU A 41 -3.59 -16.31 -6.52
N ASP A 42 -3.65 -17.38 -7.32
CA ASP A 42 -2.68 -18.49 -7.28
C ASP A 42 -1.25 -17.98 -7.56
N GLU A 43 -1.08 -17.01 -8.46
CA GLU A 43 0.22 -16.39 -8.73
C GLU A 43 0.73 -15.53 -7.56
N ILE A 44 -0.12 -14.69 -6.97
CA ILE A 44 0.21 -13.89 -5.77
C ILE A 44 0.64 -14.82 -4.64
N ILE A 45 -0.16 -15.86 -4.38
CA ILE A 45 0.12 -16.90 -3.40
C ILE A 45 1.51 -17.49 -3.68
N SER A 46 1.76 -17.97 -4.91
CA SER A 46 3.03 -18.63 -5.26
C SER A 46 4.28 -17.78 -5.05
N LYS A 47 4.15 -16.45 -5.06
CA LYS A 47 5.24 -15.49 -4.91
C LYS A 47 5.37 -14.92 -3.51
N THR A 48 4.41 -15.21 -2.62
CA THR A 48 4.43 -14.73 -1.24
C THR A 48 5.59 -15.39 -0.50
N GLN A 49 6.52 -14.57 -0.03
CA GLN A 49 7.75 -15.01 0.62
C GLN A 49 7.45 -15.68 1.97
N PRO A 50 8.31 -16.59 2.45
CA PRO A 50 8.17 -17.14 3.80
C PRO A 50 8.29 -16.04 4.86
N THR A 51 7.72 -16.28 6.04
CA THR A 51 8.00 -15.44 7.21
C THR A 51 9.43 -15.68 7.71
N LYS A 52 9.90 -14.79 8.59
CA LYS A 52 11.28 -14.85 9.11
C LYS A 52 11.31 -14.85 10.64
N PRO A 53 11.15 -16.03 11.28
CA PRO A 53 11.18 -16.18 12.74
C PRO A 53 12.41 -15.54 13.41
N GLU A 54 13.57 -15.65 12.77
CA GLU A 54 14.87 -15.19 13.25
C GLU A 54 14.95 -13.66 13.42
N LEU A 55 14.06 -12.90 12.78
CA LEU A 55 14.10 -11.43 12.86
C LEU A 55 13.92 -10.91 14.29
N PHE A 56 13.13 -11.59 15.12
CA PHE A 56 12.92 -11.12 16.50
C PHE A 56 14.20 -11.24 17.35
N ASP A 57 15.05 -12.24 17.09
CA ASP A 57 16.36 -12.35 17.75
C ASP A 57 17.32 -11.23 17.32
N GLU A 58 17.19 -10.75 16.08
CA GLU A 58 17.95 -9.60 15.59
C GLU A 58 17.41 -8.28 16.15
N PHE A 59 16.09 -8.15 16.24
CA PHE A 59 15.41 -6.99 16.81
C PHE A 59 15.79 -6.75 18.26
N GLN A 60 15.97 -7.81 19.06
CA GLN A 60 16.46 -7.69 20.45
C GLN A 60 17.80 -6.96 20.57
N LYS A 61 18.62 -6.96 19.51
CA LYS A 61 19.94 -6.31 19.50
C LYS A 61 19.85 -4.83 19.09
N ASN A 62 18.69 -4.35 18.65
CA ASN A 62 18.52 -3.00 18.15
C ASN A 62 17.99 -2.07 19.26
N GLU A 63 18.73 -1.01 19.56
CA GLU A 63 18.40 -0.02 20.59
C GLU A 63 17.11 0.79 20.34
N ASN A 64 16.54 0.68 19.14
CA ASN A 64 15.27 1.31 18.78
C ASN A 64 14.07 0.36 18.92
N ILE A 65 14.25 -0.91 19.28
CA ILE A 65 13.15 -1.74 19.77
C ILE A 65 12.86 -1.38 21.21
N LEU A 66 11.62 -1.01 21.48
CA LEU A 66 11.11 -0.80 22.83
C LEU A 66 10.60 -2.11 23.42
N MET A 67 9.91 -2.92 22.61
CA MET A 67 9.31 -4.17 23.07
C MET A 67 9.02 -5.13 21.91
N LEU A 68 9.15 -6.42 22.19
CA LEU A 68 8.70 -7.51 21.32
C LEU A 68 7.70 -8.36 22.10
N TYR A 69 6.60 -8.75 21.45
CA TYR A 69 5.64 -9.70 21.98
C TYR A 69 5.43 -10.84 20.98
N GLY A 70 5.25 -12.05 21.49
CA GLY A 70 5.03 -13.24 20.69
C GLY A 70 6.23 -13.66 19.85
N GLU A 71 5.98 -14.58 18.91
CA GLU A 71 7.00 -15.22 18.08
C GLU A 71 6.51 -15.28 16.64
N ILE A 72 7.29 -14.73 15.70
CA ILE A 72 6.98 -14.84 14.27
C ILE A 72 6.91 -16.33 13.92
N PRO A 73 5.76 -16.84 13.43
CA PRO A 73 5.65 -18.25 13.11
C PRO A 73 6.50 -18.56 11.88
N GLU A 74 7.05 -19.78 11.82
CA GLU A 74 7.69 -20.29 10.61
C GLU A 74 6.60 -20.68 9.60
N LYS A 75 6.53 -19.94 8.49
CA LYS A 75 5.55 -20.13 7.41
C LYS A 75 6.28 -20.28 6.11
N GLU A 76 5.96 -21.33 5.37
CA GLU A 76 6.58 -21.59 4.08
C GLU A 76 6.13 -20.55 3.03
N MET A 77 6.98 -20.36 2.01
CA MET A 77 6.62 -19.61 0.80
C MET A 77 5.32 -20.16 0.23
N GLY A 78 4.43 -19.28 -0.25
CA GLY A 78 3.18 -19.73 -0.85
C GLY A 78 1.95 -19.43 0.00
N LEU A 79 1.03 -20.39 0.02
CA LEU A 79 -0.30 -20.25 0.63
C LEU A 79 -0.24 -20.01 2.13
N ASP A 80 0.62 -20.73 2.83
CA ASP A 80 0.72 -20.66 4.30
C ASP A 80 1.16 -19.27 4.78
N SER A 81 2.17 -18.67 4.14
CA SER A 81 2.58 -17.28 4.42
C SER A 81 1.52 -16.26 3.97
N TYR A 82 0.84 -16.50 2.84
CA TYR A 82 -0.23 -15.61 2.37
C TYR A 82 -1.46 -15.59 3.31
N GLU A 83 -1.89 -16.74 3.80
CA GLU A 83 -2.97 -16.87 4.79
C GLU A 83 -2.59 -16.22 6.11
N TRP A 84 -1.33 -16.40 6.55
CA TRP A 84 -0.82 -15.69 7.72
C TRP A 84 -0.85 -14.17 7.52
N TRP A 85 -0.41 -13.68 6.36
CA TRP A 85 -0.45 -12.26 6.02
C TRP A 85 -1.88 -11.68 6.04
N LEU A 86 -2.86 -12.40 5.49
CA LEU A 86 -4.27 -11.99 5.51
C LEU A 86 -4.80 -11.88 6.93
N ASN A 87 -4.44 -12.82 7.80
CA ASN A 87 -4.85 -12.80 9.20
C ASN A 87 -4.28 -11.59 9.94
N ILE A 88 -2.98 -11.32 9.85
CA ILE A 88 -2.36 -10.16 10.53
C ILE A 88 -2.84 -8.82 9.93
N SER A 89 -3.11 -8.77 8.63
CA SER A 89 -3.64 -7.57 7.97
C SER A 89 -5.07 -7.29 8.40
N SER A 90 -5.91 -8.32 8.47
CA SER A 90 -7.28 -8.19 8.96
C SER A 90 -7.34 -7.76 10.43
N ILE A 91 -6.39 -8.20 11.28
CA ILE A 91 -6.25 -7.70 12.66
C ILE A 91 -5.96 -6.20 12.64
N ALA A 92 -4.97 -5.76 11.87
CA ALA A 92 -4.59 -4.35 11.80
C ALA A 92 -5.73 -3.45 11.26
N ASP A 93 -6.49 -3.93 10.26
CA ASP A 93 -7.65 -3.25 9.71
C ASP A 93 -8.78 -3.13 10.74
N GLU A 94 -9.07 -4.18 11.50
CA GLU A 94 -10.09 -4.12 12.56
C GLU A 94 -9.70 -3.17 13.69
N MET A 95 -8.41 -3.08 14.01
CA MET A 95 -7.88 -2.12 14.98
C MET A 95 -8.11 -0.67 14.59
N THR A 96 -8.25 -0.34 13.29
CA THR A 96 -8.52 1.05 12.86
C THR A 96 -9.84 1.59 13.40
N LYS A 97 -10.72 0.70 13.86
CA LYS A 97 -12.03 1.01 14.44
C LYS A 97 -12.00 1.04 15.97
N ASP A 98 -10.88 0.74 16.62
CA ASP A 98 -10.76 0.77 18.08
C ASP A 98 -10.48 2.20 18.56
N GLU A 99 -11.36 2.75 19.38
CA GLU A 99 -11.19 4.08 19.97
C GLU A 99 -9.95 4.14 20.87
N ASN A 100 -9.57 3.03 21.53
CA ASN A 100 -8.41 3.00 22.43
C ASN A 100 -7.07 3.10 21.70
N ILE A 101 -6.97 2.63 20.45
CA ILE A 101 -5.75 2.83 19.66
C ILE A 101 -5.68 4.26 19.10
N SER A 102 -6.85 4.83 18.77
CA SER A 102 -6.99 6.19 18.26
C SER A 102 -6.45 7.24 19.23
N ASP A 103 -6.69 7.07 20.54
CA ASP A 103 -6.13 7.92 21.61
C ASP A 103 -4.60 8.08 21.53
N TYR A 104 -3.87 7.01 21.18
CA TYR A 104 -2.41 7.07 21.05
C TYR A 104 -1.96 7.84 19.80
N PHE A 105 -2.76 7.81 18.73
CA PHE A 105 -2.53 8.63 17.53
C PHE A 105 -2.85 10.11 17.78
N GLU A 106 -3.94 10.41 18.49
CA GLU A 106 -4.34 11.78 18.82
C GLU A 106 -3.33 12.49 19.74
N LYS A 107 -2.76 11.74 20.70
CA LYS A 107 -1.63 12.22 21.53
C LYS A 107 -0.31 12.30 20.77
N GLY A 108 -0.27 11.75 19.54
CA GLY A 108 0.93 11.65 18.71
C GLY A 108 2.00 10.72 19.28
N LEU A 109 1.62 9.79 20.17
CA LEU A 109 2.52 8.81 20.78
C LEU A 109 2.90 7.73 19.78
N ILE A 110 1.92 7.22 19.04
CA ILE A 110 2.14 6.29 17.92
C ILE A 110 2.04 7.07 16.61
N LEU A 111 3.03 6.89 15.73
CA LEU A 111 3.10 7.52 14.41
C LEU A 111 2.46 6.66 13.31
N ARG A 112 2.63 5.34 13.42
CA ARG A 112 2.09 4.34 12.49
C ARG A 112 2.00 2.98 13.15
N TYR A 113 1.17 2.13 12.58
CA TYR A 113 1.17 0.70 12.81
C TYR A 113 0.73 -0.04 11.55
N GLY A 114 1.05 -1.33 11.47
CA GLY A 114 0.57 -2.16 10.37
C GLY A 114 1.25 -3.53 10.33
N PRO A 115 0.70 -4.46 9.53
CA PRO A 115 1.32 -5.74 9.28
C PRO A 115 2.61 -5.55 8.48
N TYR A 116 3.66 -6.26 8.86
CA TYR A 116 4.92 -6.32 8.14
C TYR A 116 5.04 -7.65 7.39
N CYS A 117 5.67 -7.65 6.22
CA CYS A 117 5.71 -8.81 5.31
C CYS A 117 6.41 -10.03 5.90
N ASP A 118 7.26 -9.84 6.91
CA ASP A 118 7.97 -10.94 7.56
C ASP A 118 7.15 -11.62 8.68
N GLY A 119 5.89 -11.24 8.90
CA GLY A 119 4.92 -11.99 9.70
C GLY A 119 4.57 -11.43 11.07
N TYR A 120 4.77 -10.13 11.31
CA TYR A 120 4.46 -9.47 12.60
C TYR A 120 3.70 -8.15 12.40
N ILE A 121 3.11 -7.61 13.46
CA ILE A 121 2.52 -6.26 13.46
C ILE A 121 3.53 -5.28 14.06
N SER A 122 3.88 -4.23 13.30
CA SER A 122 4.79 -3.18 13.75
C SER A 122 4.01 -1.99 14.31
N PHE A 123 4.48 -1.43 15.43
CA PHE A 123 4.09 -0.12 15.94
C PHE A 123 5.32 0.76 16.02
N VAL A 124 5.17 2.03 15.64
CA VAL A 124 6.25 3.01 15.73
C VAL A 124 5.84 4.15 16.65
N VAL A 125 6.56 4.28 17.76
CA VAL A 125 6.44 5.35 18.74
C VAL A 125 7.24 6.57 18.26
N ASP A 126 6.69 7.77 18.43
CA ASP A 126 7.41 9.01 18.12
C ASP A 126 8.65 9.13 19.02
N GLU A 127 9.78 9.49 18.41
CA GLU A 127 11.08 9.61 19.09
C GLU A 127 11.05 10.59 20.26
N LYS A 128 10.20 11.62 20.20
CA LYS A 128 10.02 12.56 21.32
C LYS A 128 9.51 11.89 22.60
N PHE A 129 8.87 10.73 22.49
CA PHE A 129 8.35 9.95 23.62
C PHE A 129 9.25 8.75 23.97
N LYS A 130 10.44 8.59 23.38
CA LYS A 130 11.36 7.46 23.64
C LYS A 130 11.59 7.21 25.13
N ASN A 131 11.75 8.28 25.90
CA ASN A 131 12.05 8.23 27.34
C ASN A 131 10.81 8.39 28.23
N ASP A 132 9.66 8.74 27.65
CA ASP A 132 8.43 9.07 28.37
C ASP A 132 7.36 7.98 28.28
N ILE A 133 7.44 7.13 27.25
CA ILE A 133 6.53 6.00 27.07
C ILE A 133 6.71 4.99 28.20
N LYS A 134 5.60 4.57 28.82
CA LYS A 134 5.62 3.65 29.96
C LYS A 134 5.44 2.22 29.49
N GLN A 135 5.92 1.26 30.28
CA GLN A 135 5.65 -0.16 30.06
C GLN A 135 4.13 -0.45 29.95
N GLU A 136 3.31 0.26 30.74
CA GLU A 136 1.86 0.15 30.69
C GLU A 136 1.28 0.54 29.32
N ASP A 137 1.84 1.54 28.64
CA ASP A 137 1.40 1.94 27.30
C ASP A 137 1.72 0.82 26.28
N LEU A 138 2.93 0.25 26.35
CA LEU A 138 3.37 -0.86 25.51
C LEU A 138 2.50 -2.10 25.70
N ASP A 139 2.21 -2.45 26.95
CA ASP A 139 1.36 -3.59 27.30
C ASP A 139 -0.09 -3.37 26.87
N ASN A 140 -0.60 -2.14 26.98
CA ASN A 140 -1.93 -1.78 26.51
C ASN A 140 -2.04 -1.87 24.98
N ILE A 141 -1.03 -1.43 24.22
CA ILE A 141 -0.98 -1.61 22.76
C ILE A 141 -1.06 -3.10 22.43
N ASN A 142 -0.21 -3.93 23.05
CA ASN A 142 -0.23 -5.37 22.83
C ASN A 142 -1.57 -6.02 23.23
N LYS A 143 -2.22 -5.53 24.29
CA LYS A 143 -3.55 -6.00 24.71
C LYS A 143 -4.63 -5.70 23.67
N ILE A 144 -4.58 -4.52 23.02
CA ILE A 144 -5.47 -4.19 21.91
C ILE A 144 -5.23 -5.17 20.76
N VAL A 145 -3.98 -5.41 20.36
CA VAL A 145 -3.67 -6.38 19.29
C VAL A 145 -4.19 -7.78 19.66
N ASN A 146 -3.95 -8.24 20.88
CA ASN A 146 -4.38 -9.57 21.35
C ASN A 146 -5.91 -9.71 21.42
N LYS A 147 -6.65 -8.64 21.71
CA LYS A 147 -8.13 -8.64 21.66
C LYS A 147 -8.62 -9.03 20.25
N TYR A 148 -8.04 -8.46 19.20
CA TYR A 148 -8.40 -8.72 17.81
C TYR A 148 -7.78 -10.02 17.25
N ALA A 149 -6.59 -10.40 17.71
CA ALA A 149 -6.00 -11.69 17.38
C ALA A 149 -6.83 -12.85 17.94
N SER A 150 -7.29 -12.72 19.19
CA SER A 150 -8.09 -13.74 19.88
C SER A 150 -9.45 -13.97 19.20
N SER A 151 -10.09 -12.94 18.64
CA SER A 151 -11.34 -13.10 17.87
C SER A 151 -11.14 -13.87 16.57
N LYS A 152 -9.90 -14.03 16.11
CA LYS A 152 -9.51 -14.87 14.96
C LYS A 152 -8.88 -16.20 15.36
N GLY A 153 -8.93 -16.55 16.65
CA GLY A 153 -8.34 -17.79 17.17
C GLY A 153 -6.80 -17.80 17.17
N ILE A 154 -6.16 -16.65 16.96
CA ILE A 154 -4.70 -16.53 16.98
C ILE A 154 -4.26 -16.24 18.41
N GLN A 155 -3.43 -17.15 18.94
CA GLN A 155 -2.73 -16.97 20.20
C GLN A 155 -1.29 -16.58 19.89
N ASN A 156 -0.69 -15.71 20.71
CA ASN A 156 0.71 -15.30 20.57
C ASN A 156 1.03 -14.50 19.29
N ILE A 157 0.21 -13.50 18.96
CA ILE A 157 0.42 -12.61 17.81
C ILE A 157 1.77 -11.87 17.92
N PRO A 158 2.63 -11.90 16.88
CA PRO A 158 3.93 -11.24 16.93
C PRO A 158 3.77 -9.74 16.78
N VAL A 159 4.30 -8.98 17.73
CA VAL A 159 4.25 -7.51 17.73
C VAL A 159 5.64 -6.95 18.00
N ALA A 160 6.07 -6.02 17.16
CA ALA A 160 7.30 -5.26 17.38
C ALA A 160 6.96 -3.78 17.58
N ILE A 161 7.30 -3.24 18.75
CA ILE A 161 7.15 -1.83 19.05
C ILE A 161 8.52 -1.18 19.01
N SER A 162 8.72 -0.28 18.05
CA SER A 162 9.96 0.47 17.88
C SER A 162 9.76 1.96 18.10
N VAL A 163 10.86 2.68 18.24
CA VAL A 163 10.88 4.15 18.33
C VAL A 163 11.47 4.77 17.07
N GLY A 164 10.87 5.86 16.61
CA GLY A 164 11.30 6.61 15.43
C GLY A 164 10.90 5.93 14.11
N GLN A 165 11.50 4.78 13.79
CA GLN A 165 11.30 4.06 12.52
C GLN A 165 11.02 2.56 12.75
N PRO A 166 10.26 1.90 11.86
CA PRO A 166 10.18 0.45 11.80
C PRO A 166 11.56 -0.08 11.51
N ILE A 167 11.87 -1.20 12.15
CA ILE A 167 13.13 -1.88 11.92
C ILE A 167 12.93 -2.76 10.70
N GLU A 168 13.61 -2.41 9.64
CA GLU A 168 13.61 -3.20 8.42
C GLU A 168 14.97 -3.86 8.24
N PHE A 169 14.96 -5.17 8.00
CA PHE A 169 16.15 -5.84 7.54
C PHE A 169 16.25 -5.66 6.02
N ILE A 170 17.05 -4.68 5.61
CA ILE A 170 17.49 -4.57 4.21
C ILE A 170 18.56 -5.63 4.03
N ALA A 171 18.28 -6.67 3.23
CA ALA A 171 19.33 -7.53 2.74
C ALA A 171 20.34 -6.64 1.98
N GLU A 172 21.55 -6.52 2.51
CA GLU A 172 22.62 -5.73 1.90
C GLU A 172 22.81 -6.18 0.43
N ASN A 173 23.03 -5.19 -0.45
CA ASN A 173 23.43 -5.27 -1.86
C ASN A 173 22.34 -5.06 -2.94
N VAL A 174 22.01 -3.80 -3.22
CA VAL A 174 21.77 -3.35 -4.61
C VAL A 174 22.38 -1.95 -4.79
N SER A 175 23.42 -1.83 -5.60
CA SER A 175 24.20 -0.60 -5.80
C SER A 175 23.52 0.42 -6.74
N GLU A 176 23.77 1.71 -6.47
CA GLU A 176 23.15 2.91 -7.07
C GLU A 176 23.62 3.27 -8.50
N GLU A 177 24.34 2.41 -9.23
CA GLU A 177 25.18 2.86 -10.34
C GLU A 177 24.53 2.93 -11.75
N ASN A 178 23.24 2.61 -11.92
CA ASN A 178 22.62 2.54 -13.26
C ASN A 178 21.74 3.74 -13.67
N ASN A 179 21.84 4.88 -12.99
CA ASN A 179 21.01 6.07 -13.25
C ASN A 179 21.41 6.93 -14.47
N SER A 180 22.19 6.38 -15.42
CA SER A 180 22.69 7.13 -16.58
C SER A 180 22.31 6.49 -17.91
N MET A 181 21.10 6.76 -18.44
CA MET A 181 20.89 6.78 -19.89
C MET A 181 19.75 7.73 -20.31
N ASN A 182 20.17 8.96 -20.57
CA ASN A 182 19.53 9.92 -21.47
C ASN A 182 20.25 9.76 -22.82
N ILE A 183 19.56 9.52 -23.97
CA ILE A 183 20.05 9.89 -25.33
C ILE A 183 19.09 9.61 -26.53
N VAL A 184 17.93 8.92 -26.42
CA VAL A 184 17.11 8.61 -27.64
C VAL A 184 15.65 9.14 -27.65
N ALA A 185 15.17 9.81 -26.60
CA ALA A 185 13.74 10.10 -26.41
C ALA A 185 13.17 11.37 -27.12
N ARG A 186 13.44 11.58 -28.43
CA ARG A 186 12.92 12.76 -29.18
C ARG A 186 12.08 12.44 -30.43
N ALA A 187 11.31 11.36 -30.41
CA ALA A 187 10.32 11.09 -31.47
C ALA A 187 8.84 11.22 -31.03
N LEU A 188 8.46 11.00 -29.76
CA LEU A 188 7.09 11.19 -29.23
C LEU A 188 7.17 11.34 -27.70
N ASN A 189 7.39 12.51 -27.10
CA ASN A 189 7.51 12.58 -25.63
C ASN A 189 6.12 12.67 -24.97
N TYR A 190 5.45 11.52 -24.80
CA TYR A 190 4.11 11.43 -24.21
C TYR A 190 4.01 12.04 -22.80
N TYR A 191 5.11 12.14 -22.04
CA TYR A 191 5.09 12.80 -20.74
C TYR A 191 4.74 14.28 -20.85
N THR A 192 5.26 15.01 -21.83
CA THR A 192 5.12 16.48 -21.89
C THR A 192 4.37 17.00 -23.11
N ASP A 193 4.10 16.15 -24.10
CA ASP A 193 3.39 16.52 -25.32
C ASP A 193 1.87 16.49 -25.14
N LYS A 194 1.16 17.11 -26.08
CA LYS A 194 -0.30 17.03 -26.11
C LYS A 194 -0.74 15.64 -26.52
N THR A 195 -1.43 14.94 -25.62
CA THR A 195 -1.93 13.58 -25.84
C THR A 195 -3.45 13.57 -25.91
N ARG A 196 -4.01 13.05 -26.99
CA ARG A 196 -5.45 12.79 -27.15
C ARG A 196 -5.62 11.39 -27.75
N PRO A 197 -6.44 10.49 -27.16
CA PRO A 197 -7.17 10.64 -25.90
C PRO A 197 -6.26 10.92 -24.69
N VAL A 198 -6.77 11.56 -23.63
CA VAL A 198 -6.02 11.77 -22.39
C VAL A 198 -5.88 10.44 -21.66
N ILE A 199 -4.67 10.13 -21.21
CA ILE A 199 -4.29 8.87 -20.57
C ILE A 199 -3.50 9.15 -19.28
N GLY A 200 -3.35 8.15 -18.41
CA GLY A 200 -2.49 8.25 -17.23
C GLY A 200 -1.01 8.37 -17.56
N GLY A 201 -0.23 8.94 -16.65
CA GLY A 201 1.22 9.11 -16.83
C GLY A 201 1.60 10.27 -17.76
N THR A 202 0.69 11.19 -18.08
CA THR A 202 0.96 12.36 -18.95
C THR A 202 0.81 13.68 -18.18
N ARG A 203 1.54 14.72 -18.57
CA ARG A 203 1.53 16.01 -17.87
C ARG A 203 0.15 16.65 -17.84
N VAL A 204 -0.26 17.10 -16.67
CA VAL A 204 -1.39 18.01 -16.47
C VAL A 204 -0.89 19.30 -15.84
N ALA A 205 -1.62 20.38 -16.10
CA ALA A 205 -1.34 21.69 -15.54
C ALA A 205 -2.62 22.37 -15.08
N THR A 206 -2.48 23.21 -14.07
CA THR A 206 -3.48 24.17 -13.61
C THR A 206 -2.87 25.57 -13.74
N GLN A 207 -3.62 26.62 -13.43
CA GLN A 207 -3.07 27.97 -13.35
C GLN A 207 -2.02 28.13 -12.23
N MET A 208 -1.95 27.19 -11.29
CA MET A 208 -1.05 27.25 -10.13
C MET A 208 0.17 26.34 -10.31
N TYR A 209 -0.06 25.08 -10.65
CA TYR A 209 0.96 24.03 -10.59
C TYR A 209 0.83 23.04 -11.75
N GLY A 210 1.89 22.26 -11.98
CA GLY A 210 1.91 21.15 -12.91
C GLY A 210 2.17 19.82 -12.20
N GLY A 211 1.64 18.74 -12.75
CA GLY A 211 1.84 17.40 -12.25
C GLY A 211 1.55 16.36 -13.32
N THR A 212 1.23 15.15 -12.89
CA THR A 212 0.95 14.00 -13.74
C THR A 212 -0.52 13.60 -13.63
N SER A 213 -1.13 13.20 -14.75
CA SER A 213 -2.45 12.57 -14.75
C SER A 213 -2.35 11.16 -14.18
N GLY A 214 -3.27 10.79 -13.28
CA GLY A 214 -3.26 9.47 -12.65
C GLY A 214 -3.81 8.43 -13.61
N PHE A 215 -5.12 8.36 -13.70
CA PHE A 215 -5.78 7.41 -14.59
C PHE A 215 -7.11 7.97 -15.11
N ALA A 216 -7.53 7.48 -16.28
CA ALA A 216 -8.87 7.72 -16.78
C ALA A 216 -9.89 6.99 -15.90
N ALA A 217 -10.97 7.66 -15.53
CA ALA A 217 -11.98 7.16 -14.60
C ALA A 217 -13.39 7.47 -15.07
N LYS A 218 -14.36 6.75 -14.50
CA LYS A 218 -15.79 7.01 -14.66
C LYS A 218 -16.45 7.12 -13.29
N ASN A 219 -17.51 7.92 -13.19
CA ASN A 219 -18.31 7.98 -11.98
C ASN A 219 -19.06 6.65 -11.76
N GLN A 220 -19.13 6.20 -10.50
CA GLN A 220 -19.77 4.94 -10.13
C GLN A 220 -21.27 4.93 -10.39
N THR A 221 -21.94 6.06 -10.12
CA THR A 221 -23.40 6.19 -10.25
C THR A 221 -23.83 6.67 -11.64
N ASN A 222 -22.93 7.30 -12.40
CA ASN A 222 -23.17 7.77 -13.75
C ASN A 222 -21.96 7.45 -14.65
N SER A 223 -21.95 6.26 -15.25
CA SER A 223 -20.85 5.77 -16.08
C SER A 223 -20.59 6.62 -17.34
N SER A 224 -21.54 7.46 -17.76
CA SER A 224 -21.34 8.43 -18.86
C SER A 224 -20.45 9.61 -18.47
N ARG A 225 -20.33 9.89 -17.16
CA ARG A 225 -19.45 10.92 -16.63
C ARG A 225 -18.05 10.35 -16.48
N ILE A 226 -17.25 10.52 -17.53
CA ILE A 226 -15.85 10.12 -17.60
C ILE A 226 -14.92 11.32 -17.38
N GLY A 227 -13.65 11.03 -17.06
CA GLY A 227 -12.64 12.04 -16.84
C GLY A 227 -11.31 11.43 -16.42
N ILE A 228 -10.48 12.22 -15.75
CA ILE A 228 -9.24 11.74 -15.13
C ILE A 228 -9.25 11.96 -13.63
N VAL A 229 -8.55 11.10 -12.90
CA VAL A 229 -8.17 11.33 -11.51
C VAL A 229 -6.73 11.83 -11.46
N THR A 230 -6.46 12.80 -10.60
CA THR A 230 -5.12 13.30 -10.26
C THR A 230 -5.17 13.91 -8.85
N VAL A 231 -4.06 14.45 -8.36
CA VAL A 231 -3.94 15.01 -7.00
C VAL A 231 -4.64 16.36 -6.84
N ALA A 232 -5.14 16.63 -5.65
CA ALA A 232 -5.86 17.87 -5.33
C ALA A 232 -4.93 19.07 -5.10
N HIS A 233 -3.74 18.86 -4.57
CA HIS A 233 -2.81 19.95 -4.25
C HIS A 233 -2.34 20.74 -5.49
N LEU A 234 -2.46 20.19 -6.71
CA LEU A 234 -2.25 20.95 -7.95
C LEU A 234 -3.20 22.14 -8.10
N THR A 235 -4.30 22.13 -7.35
CA THR A 235 -5.26 23.22 -7.27
C THR A 235 -5.24 23.96 -5.94
N ASN A 236 -4.22 23.73 -5.10
CA ASN A 236 -4.27 24.15 -3.70
C ASN A 236 -5.62 23.76 -3.06
N PHE A 237 -6.08 22.55 -3.38
CA PHE A 237 -7.35 21.99 -2.92
C PHE A 237 -8.61 22.79 -3.26
N SER A 238 -8.57 23.62 -4.32
CA SER A 238 -9.70 24.43 -4.77
C SER A 238 -10.54 23.73 -5.84
N ASN A 239 -11.87 23.74 -5.65
CA ASN A 239 -12.82 23.29 -6.66
C ASN A 239 -12.94 24.31 -7.82
N ALA A 240 -13.56 23.88 -8.92
CA ALA A 240 -13.91 24.72 -10.08
C ALA A 240 -12.70 25.34 -10.83
N MET A 241 -11.52 24.72 -10.73
CA MET A 241 -10.32 25.19 -11.43
C MET A 241 -10.16 24.50 -12.78
N SER A 242 -9.73 25.26 -13.80
CA SER A 242 -9.47 24.69 -15.12
C SER A 242 -8.19 23.84 -15.10
N VAL A 243 -8.28 22.66 -15.70
CA VAL A 243 -7.15 21.73 -15.88
C VAL A 243 -6.83 21.60 -17.36
N TYR A 244 -5.55 21.56 -17.67
CA TYR A 244 -4.98 21.58 -19.01
C TYR A 244 -4.03 20.40 -19.21
N GLN A 245 -3.90 19.93 -20.45
CA GLN A 245 -2.94 18.91 -20.85
C GLN A 245 -2.31 19.34 -22.19
N PRO A 246 -0.97 19.53 -22.27
CA PRO A 246 0.03 19.39 -21.18
C PRO A 246 0.32 20.69 -20.44
N THR A 247 0.02 21.84 -21.04
CA THR A 247 0.36 23.18 -20.54
C THR A 247 -0.85 24.11 -20.56
N VAL A 248 -0.79 25.18 -19.76
CA VAL A 248 -1.86 26.17 -19.63
C VAL A 248 -2.05 26.94 -20.94
N SER A 249 -3.01 26.51 -21.75
CA SER A 249 -3.48 27.23 -22.93
C SER A 249 -4.93 26.85 -23.24
N SER A 250 -5.68 27.73 -23.89
CA SER A 250 -7.10 27.47 -24.21
C SER A 250 -7.29 26.17 -25.01
N SER A 251 -6.41 25.90 -25.97
CA SER A 251 -6.45 24.69 -26.80
C SER A 251 -6.09 23.40 -26.05
N ASN A 252 -5.49 23.51 -24.88
CA ASN A 252 -5.08 22.39 -24.02
C ASN A 252 -6.03 22.12 -22.87
N LYS A 253 -7.06 22.96 -22.66
CA LYS A 253 -8.04 22.74 -21.60
C LYS A 253 -8.71 21.39 -21.79
N ILE A 254 -8.71 20.57 -20.75
CA ILE A 254 -9.37 19.25 -20.76
C ILE A 254 -10.66 19.27 -19.94
N GLY A 255 -10.71 20.05 -18.87
CA GLY A 255 -11.87 20.06 -17.99
C GLY A 255 -11.75 21.09 -16.87
N VAL A 256 -12.64 20.94 -15.90
CA VAL A 256 -12.69 21.76 -14.68
C VAL A 256 -12.79 20.79 -13.50
N THR A 257 -12.05 21.05 -12.42
CA THR A 257 -12.02 20.15 -11.25
C THR A 257 -13.39 20.05 -10.58
N THR A 258 -13.76 18.82 -10.20
CA THR A 258 -14.95 18.52 -9.42
C THR A 258 -14.63 17.49 -8.34
N GLY A 259 -15.32 17.57 -7.20
CA GLY A 259 -15.11 16.62 -6.12
C GLY A 259 -13.67 16.65 -5.61
N VAL A 260 -13.09 17.84 -5.41
CA VAL A 260 -11.76 17.93 -4.79
C VAL A 260 -11.86 17.43 -3.35
N ARG A 261 -11.00 16.46 -2.99
CA ARG A 261 -10.93 15.84 -1.65
C ARG A 261 -9.59 16.14 -1.01
N GLN A 262 -9.65 16.97 0.03
CA GLN A 262 -8.50 17.35 0.85
C GLN A 262 -7.98 16.18 1.68
N ASP A 263 -8.89 15.36 2.20
CA ASP A 263 -8.59 14.25 3.10
C ASP A 263 -7.79 13.12 2.44
N ILE A 264 -7.73 13.04 1.11
CA ILE A 264 -6.96 12.03 0.37
C ILE A 264 -6.10 12.61 -0.74
N ASP A 265 -5.95 13.93 -0.79
CA ASP A 265 -5.22 14.65 -1.84
C ASP A 265 -5.57 14.16 -3.26
N ALA A 266 -6.86 14.06 -3.56
CA ALA A 266 -7.33 13.56 -4.84
C ALA A 266 -8.46 14.43 -5.40
N MET A 267 -8.53 14.50 -6.73
CA MET A 267 -9.60 15.20 -7.43
C MET A 267 -9.98 14.48 -8.71
N PHE A 268 -11.25 14.65 -9.10
CA PHE A 268 -11.76 14.17 -10.39
C PHE A 268 -11.95 15.35 -11.34
N VAL A 269 -11.46 15.19 -12.57
CA VAL A 269 -11.60 16.20 -13.63
C VAL A 269 -12.46 15.61 -14.73
N PRO A 270 -13.78 15.91 -14.78
CA PRO A 270 -14.63 15.53 -15.88
C PRO A 270 -14.06 16.11 -17.18
N CYS A 271 -13.81 15.24 -18.14
CA CYS A 271 -13.30 15.61 -19.46
C CYS A 271 -13.73 14.57 -20.49
N SER A 272 -13.87 15.01 -21.73
CA SER A 272 -14.14 14.11 -22.85
C SER A 272 -12.84 13.61 -23.47
N ASN A 273 -12.93 12.52 -24.26
CA ASN A 273 -11.78 11.94 -24.97
C ASN A 273 -10.65 11.48 -24.02
N VAL A 274 -11.00 10.62 -23.06
CA VAL A 274 -10.06 9.88 -22.20
C VAL A 274 -9.96 8.43 -22.63
N GLN A 275 -8.86 7.75 -22.30
CA GLN A 275 -8.67 6.34 -22.59
C GLN A 275 -8.03 5.60 -21.40
N ALA A 276 -8.45 4.34 -21.20
CA ALA A 276 -7.97 3.43 -20.16
C ALA A 276 -6.54 2.92 -20.44
N LYS A 277 -5.57 3.85 -20.49
CA LYS A 277 -4.16 3.56 -20.71
C LYS A 277 -3.28 4.36 -19.75
N ILE A 278 -2.08 3.84 -19.50
CA ILE A 278 -0.99 4.52 -18.79
C ILE A 278 0.22 4.59 -19.71
N HIS A 279 0.89 5.73 -19.77
CA HIS A 279 2.21 5.84 -20.36
C HIS A 279 3.28 5.37 -19.35
N THR A 280 4.12 4.40 -19.71
CA THR A 280 5.13 3.79 -18.81
C THR A 280 6.56 4.08 -19.28
N GLY A 281 6.77 5.24 -19.90
CA GLY A 281 8.08 5.64 -20.45
C GLY A 281 8.43 4.96 -21.77
N ASN A 282 9.49 5.45 -22.43
CA ASN A 282 9.98 4.95 -23.73
C ASN A 282 8.88 4.74 -24.80
N ASN A 283 7.85 5.60 -24.79
CA ASN A 283 6.68 5.54 -25.65
C ASN A 283 5.79 4.29 -25.50
N PHE A 284 5.98 3.51 -24.44
CA PHE A 284 5.12 2.38 -24.12
C PHE A 284 3.83 2.85 -23.46
N LEU A 285 2.74 2.20 -23.86
CA LEU A 285 1.41 2.39 -23.31
C LEU A 285 0.88 1.05 -22.83
N VAL A 286 0.45 0.97 -21.58
CA VAL A 286 -0.21 -0.21 -21.02
C VAL A 286 -1.70 0.02 -20.89
N SER A 287 -2.49 -1.03 -21.05
CA SER A 287 -3.95 -0.97 -20.98
C SER A 287 -4.43 -1.27 -19.57
N VAL A 288 -5.28 -0.40 -19.01
CA VAL A 288 -5.85 -0.59 -17.68
C VAL A 288 -7.00 -1.59 -17.75
N LYS A 289 -6.90 -2.66 -16.97
CA LYS A 289 -7.90 -3.73 -16.87
C LYS A 289 -8.82 -3.60 -15.67
N GLY A 290 -8.43 -2.85 -14.65
CA GLY A 290 -9.23 -2.62 -13.46
C GLY A 290 -8.49 -1.83 -12.40
N SER A 291 -8.97 -1.94 -11.16
CA SER A 291 -8.26 -1.57 -9.94
C SER A 291 -7.82 -2.82 -9.21
N SER A 292 -6.68 -2.75 -8.52
CA SER A 292 -6.21 -3.78 -7.61
C SER A 292 -6.39 -3.31 -6.17
N GLY A 293 -6.68 -4.24 -5.27
CA GLY A 293 -6.43 -4.05 -3.85
C GLY A 293 -4.93 -3.94 -3.58
N LEU A 294 -4.58 -3.64 -2.33
CA LEU A 294 -3.20 -3.56 -1.89
C LEU A 294 -2.88 -4.73 -0.97
N SER A 295 -1.80 -5.44 -1.29
CA SER A 295 -1.25 -6.54 -0.48
C SER A 295 0.22 -6.27 -0.20
N SER A 296 0.65 -6.40 1.06
CA SER A 296 2.05 -6.09 1.43
C SER A 296 3.03 -6.90 0.58
N GLY A 297 4.14 -6.27 0.19
CA GLY A 297 5.13 -6.88 -0.70
C GLY A 297 4.70 -6.98 -2.16
N MET A 298 3.46 -6.62 -2.53
CA MET A 298 3.06 -6.63 -3.94
C MET A 298 3.92 -5.67 -4.76
N ALA A 299 4.31 -6.12 -5.94
CA ALA A 299 5.03 -5.30 -6.90
C ALA A 299 4.15 -4.12 -7.30
N LEU A 300 4.65 -2.92 -7.06
CA LEU A 300 4.06 -1.67 -7.51
C LEU A 300 4.94 -1.06 -8.59
N TYR A 301 4.27 -0.40 -9.52
CA TYR A 301 4.86 0.47 -10.52
C TYR A 301 4.21 1.83 -10.38
N ARG A 302 4.96 2.87 -10.71
CA ARG A 302 4.43 4.21 -10.84
C ARG A 302 4.97 4.87 -12.09
N SER A 303 4.16 5.71 -12.70
CA SER A 303 4.59 6.53 -13.82
C SER A 303 4.42 8.01 -13.51
N GLY A 304 5.47 8.79 -13.71
CA GLY A 304 5.51 10.23 -13.45
C GLY A 304 6.28 10.98 -14.53
N ILE A 305 5.90 12.22 -14.81
CA ILE A 305 6.54 13.02 -15.87
C ILE A 305 8.01 13.34 -15.63
N ASN A 306 8.49 13.22 -14.39
CA ASN A 306 9.86 13.56 -14.03
C ASN A 306 10.74 12.32 -13.93
N THR A 307 10.30 11.27 -13.24
CA THR A 307 11.10 10.05 -13.07
C THR A 307 10.77 8.94 -14.05
N GLY A 308 9.73 9.12 -14.87
CA GLY A 308 9.24 8.07 -15.76
C GLY A 308 8.57 6.93 -14.99
N ASP A 309 8.72 5.72 -15.53
CA ASP A 309 8.20 4.50 -14.94
C ASP A 309 9.23 3.88 -13.99
N THR A 310 8.85 3.71 -12.73
CA THR A 310 9.70 3.09 -11.71
C THR A 310 8.92 2.02 -10.98
N SER A 311 9.63 1.02 -10.47
CA SER A 311 9.05 -0.06 -9.68
C SER A 311 9.46 0.03 -8.22
N GLY A 312 8.71 -0.68 -7.39
CA GLY A 312 8.88 -0.76 -5.96
C GLY A 312 7.91 -1.79 -5.37
N THR A 313 7.76 -1.77 -4.06
CA THR A 313 6.87 -2.67 -3.34
C THR A 313 5.92 -1.88 -2.46
N TYR A 314 4.69 -2.37 -2.34
CA TYR A 314 3.78 -1.85 -1.33
C TYR A 314 4.29 -2.25 0.06
N ALA A 315 4.40 -1.27 0.96
CA ALA A 315 5.01 -1.49 2.28
C ALA A 315 4.09 -2.21 3.28
N GLY A 316 2.81 -2.37 2.97
CA GLY A 316 1.83 -2.97 3.88
C GLY A 316 1.29 -2.04 4.96
N TYR A 317 1.71 -0.77 4.98
CA TYR A 317 1.24 0.24 5.93
C TYR A 317 0.96 1.59 5.25
N ALA A 318 0.25 2.46 5.97
CA ALA A 318 -0.11 3.80 5.55
C ALA A 318 0.37 4.86 6.55
N TYR A 319 0.60 6.06 6.05
CA TYR A 319 0.79 7.25 6.88
C TYR A 319 -0.53 7.99 7.06
N TYR A 320 -0.80 8.38 8.30
CA TYR A 320 -1.98 9.16 8.65
C TYR A 320 -1.63 10.62 8.90
N ASN A 321 -2.59 11.51 8.64
CA ASN A 321 -2.48 12.95 8.93
C ASN A 321 -1.21 13.62 8.36
N GLN A 322 -0.85 13.30 7.12
CA GLN A 322 0.33 13.87 6.48
C GLN A 322 0.05 15.29 5.97
N ASN A 323 0.97 16.22 6.22
CA ASN A 323 0.87 17.56 5.67
C ASN A 323 1.37 17.57 4.22
N ILE A 324 0.48 17.88 3.28
CA ILE A 324 0.77 18.08 1.86
C ILE A 324 0.31 19.48 1.48
N PHE A 325 1.23 20.35 1.07
CA PHE A 325 0.95 21.72 0.62
C PHE A 325 -0.01 22.49 1.56
N ASN A 326 0.31 22.48 2.87
CA ASN A 326 -0.47 23.13 3.94
C ASN A 326 -1.85 22.50 4.24
N ASN A 327 -2.10 21.29 3.77
CA ASN A 327 -3.32 20.55 4.05
C ASN A 327 -3.02 19.20 4.69
N THR A 328 -3.83 18.80 5.67
CA THR A 328 -3.70 17.49 6.31
C THR A 328 -4.46 16.43 5.52
N VAL A 329 -3.73 15.44 5.02
CA VAL A 329 -4.25 14.27 4.32
C VAL A 329 -4.41 13.14 5.32
N SER A 330 -5.63 12.60 5.41
CA SER A 330 -6.02 11.63 6.43
C SER A 330 -5.24 10.33 6.36
N ARG A 331 -5.01 9.81 5.15
CA ARG A 331 -4.33 8.53 4.92
C ARG A 331 -3.65 8.50 3.55
N LEU A 332 -2.41 8.03 3.51
CA LEU A 332 -1.64 7.76 2.30
C LEU A 332 -0.90 6.42 2.42
N ASP A 333 -1.07 5.57 1.43
CA ASP A 333 -0.40 4.29 1.32
C ASP A 333 1.06 4.47 0.86
N VAL A 334 1.92 3.50 1.18
CA VAL A 334 3.38 3.66 1.03
C VAL A 334 3.96 2.68 0.02
N MET A 335 4.67 3.23 -0.97
CA MET A 335 5.49 2.49 -1.92
C MET A 335 6.97 2.70 -1.61
N VAL A 336 7.66 1.60 -1.33
CA VAL A 336 9.12 1.57 -1.11
C VAL A 336 9.82 1.35 -2.45
N GLN A 337 10.82 2.16 -2.77
CA GLN A 337 11.57 2.07 -4.02
C GLN A 337 12.94 2.71 -3.88
N ASN A 338 13.88 2.32 -4.74
CA ASN A 338 15.22 2.91 -4.79
C ASN A 338 15.19 4.32 -5.41
N ASN A 339 14.31 4.56 -6.39
CA ASN A 339 14.14 5.84 -7.07
C ASN A 339 12.78 6.47 -6.71
N HIS A 340 12.74 7.28 -5.66
CA HIS A 340 11.51 7.92 -5.16
C HIS A 340 10.89 8.92 -6.15
N SER A 341 9.58 9.19 -5.98
CA SER A 341 8.88 10.22 -6.74
C SER A 341 9.50 11.60 -6.52
N GLN A 342 9.49 12.42 -7.58
CA GLN A 342 10.05 13.77 -7.58
C GLN A 342 8.94 14.81 -7.78
N PRO A 343 9.20 16.09 -7.45
CA PRO A 343 8.29 17.17 -7.80
C PRO A 343 7.90 17.11 -9.30
N GLY A 344 6.60 17.08 -9.57
CA GLY A 344 6.04 16.87 -10.92
C GLY A 344 5.43 15.48 -11.14
N ASP A 345 5.91 14.44 -10.46
CA ASP A 345 5.30 13.10 -10.52
C ASP A 345 3.95 13.03 -9.78
N SER A 346 3.68 14.01 -8.92
CA SER A 346 2.42 14.15 -8.20
C SER A 346 1.22 14.03 -9.14
N GLY A 347 0.31 13.12 -8.78
CA GLY A 347 -0.85 12.72 -9.55
C GLY A 347 -0.64 11.52 -10.44
N GLY A 348 0.59 11.07 -10.67
CA GLY A 348 0.92 9.95 -11.55
C GLY A 348 0.35 8.62 -11.07
N PRO A 349 -0.03 7.71 -11.96
CA PRO A 349 -0.63 6.43 -11.58
C PRO A 349 0.35 5.61 -10.77
N VAL A 350 -0.17 4.97 -9.72
CA VAL A 350 0.42 3.79 -9.09
C VAL A 350 -0.39 2.59 -9.55
N TYR A 351 0.27 1.54 -10.01
CA TYR A 351 -0.36 0.38 -10.62
C TYR A 351 0.43 -0.89 -10.35
N THR A 352 -0.17 -2.04 -10.61
CA THR A 352 0.50 -3.34 -10.61
C THR A 352 0.24 -4.06 -11.92
N THR A 353 1.11 -4.99 -12.27
CA THR A 353 0.97 -5.83 -13.45
C THR A 353 0.98 -7.29 -13.04
N VAL A 354 -0.13 -7.99 -13.31
CA VAL A 354 -0.32 -9.41 -13.02
C VAL A 354 -0.70 -10.08 -14.32
N ASN A 355 -0.01 -11.15 -14.72
CA ASN A 355 -0.25 -11.85 -15.99
C ASN A 355 -0.31 -10.92 -17.24
N GLY A 356 0.56 -9.89 -17.28
CA GLY A 356 0.59 -8.90 -18.37
C GLY A 356 -0.63 -7.97 -18.42
N ARG A 357 -1.47 -7.97 -17.38
CA ARG A 357 -2.62 -7.07 -17.22
C ARG A 357 -2.31 -6.02 -16.16
N THR A 358 -2.61 -4.77 -16.47
CA THR A 358 -2.32 -3.63 -15.60
C THR A 358 -3.55 -3.21 -14.80
N TYR A 359 -3.38 -3.06 -13.48
CA TYR A 359 -4.43 -2.68 -12.54
C TYR A 359 -4.04 -1.45 -11.72
N ILE A 360 -4.94 -0.48 -11.60
CA ILE A 360 -4.72 0.76 -10.83
C ILE A 360 -4.71 0.47 -9.33
N CYS A 361 -3.65 0.90 -8.66
CA CYS A 361 -3.48 0.82 -7.22
C CYS A 361 -3.65 2.18 -6.53
N GLY A 362 -3.46 3.29 -7.24
CA GLY A 362 -3.65 4.64 -6.69
C GLY A 362 -3.07 5.76 -7.55
N ILE A 363 -2.84 6.92 -6.92
CA ILE A 363 -2.11 8.06 -7.51
C ILE A 363 -1.03 8.56 -6.55
N THR A 364 0.14 8.90 -7.08
CA THR A 364 1.27 9.46 -6.32
C THR A 364 0.89 10.81 -5.75
N CYS A 365 1.05 11.03 -4.45
CA CYS A 365 0.76 12.32 -3.81
C CYS A 365 2.05 13.09 -3.54
N ALA A 366 3.00 12.45 -2.85
CA ALA A 366 4.25 13.05 -2.43
C ALA A 366 5.32 11.97 -2.24
N TYR A 367 6.53 12.40 -1.89
CA TYR A 367 7.53 11.54 -1.27
C TYR A 367 7.80 12.02 0.14
N LYS A 368 8.35 11.14 0.95
CA LYS A 368 8.79 11.46 2.31
C LYS A 368 10.12 10.77 2.56
N GLN A 369 11.07 11.53 3.09
CA GLN A 369 12.26 10.93 3.70
C GLN A 369 11.87 10.49 5.10
N GLU A 370 11.96 9.19 5.33
CA GLU A 370 11.83 8.58 6.63
C GLU A 370 13.10 8.86 7.45
N ALA A 371 13.03 8.80 8.79
CA ALA A 371 14.21 9.09 9.60
C ALA A 371 15.34 8.05 9.42
N SER A 372 15.05 6.90 8.82
CA SER A 372 16.05 5.92 8.37
C SER A 372 16.90 6.42 7.20
N GLY A 373 16.59 7.61 6.67
CA GLY A 373 17.17 8.14 5.44
C GLY A 373 16.50 7.61 4.18
N ARG A 374 15.68 6.54 4.28
CA ARG A 374 14.95 5.97 3.16
C ARG A 374 13.89 6.93 2.65
N ILE A 375 13.81 7.08 1.32
CA ILE A 375 12.79 7.92 0.71
C ILE A 375 11.68 7.04 0.14
N VAL A 376 10.48 7.21 0.66
CA VAL A 376 9.29 6.47 0.24
C VAL A 376 8.37 7.35 -0.59
N THR A 377 7.55 6.73 -1.43
CA THR A 377 6.48 7.44 -2.14
C THR A 377 5.14 7.19 -1.46
N LEU A 378 4.46 8.30 -1.20
CA LEU A 378 3.14 8.35 -0.61
C LEU A 378 2.12 8.43 -1.75
N PHE A 379 1.10 7.59 -1.71
CA PHE A 379 0.07 7.58 -2.73
C PHE A 379 -1.32 7.40 -2.11
N ALA A 380 -2.34 8.00 -2.74
CA ALA A 380 -3.72 7.75 -2.38
C ALA A 380 -4.20 6.49 -3.10
N SER A 381 -4.65 5.48 -2.36
CA SER A 381 -5.11 4.22 -2.98
C SER A 381 -6.36 4.40 -3.83
N SER A 382 -6.48 3.49 -4.80
CA SER A 382 -7.66 3.38 -5.67
C SER A 382 -8.94 3.14 -4.85
N GLU A 383 -8.83 2.49 -3.70
CA GLU A 383 -9.94 2.27 -2.76
C GLU A 383 -10.40 3.56 -2.06
N GLU A 384 -9.46 4.34 -1.52
CA GLU A 384 -9.75 5.65 -0.93
C GLU A 384 -10.35 6.59 -1.98
N ILE A 385 -9.77 6.62 -3.18
CA ILE A 385 -10.30 7.36 -4.34
C ILE A 385 -11.73 6.91 -4.65
N ARG A 386 -11.98 5.61 -4.74
CA ARG A 386 -13.31 5.06 -5.04
C ARG A 386 -14.33 5.50 -3.99
N SER A 387 -14.03 5.26 -2.72
CA SER A 387 -14.96 5.54 -1.62
C SER A 387 -15.25 7.03 -1.45
N LYS A 388 -14.26 7.90 -1.62
CA LYS A 388 -14.38 9.34 -1.33
C LYS A 388 -14.68 10.20 -2.54
N LEU A 389 -14.26 9.82 -3.74
CA LEU A 389 -14.59 10.53 -4.99
C LEU A 389 -15.78 9.93 -5.75
N GLY A 390 -16.17 8.70 -5.45
CA GLY A 390 -17.26 8.02 -6.15
C GLY A 390 -16.90 7.70 -7.61
N VAL A 391 -15.63 7.45 -7.90
CA VAL A 391 -15.12 7.15 -9.26
C VAL A 391 -14.30 5.87 -9.26
N VAL A 392 -14.31 5.16 -10.38
CA VAL A 392 -13.52 3.94 -10.60
C VAL A 392 -12.73 4.05 -11.89
N PRO A 393 -11.61 3.31 -12.06
CA PRO A 393 -10.86 3.31 -13.30
C PRO A 393 -11.74 2.97 -14.50
N LEU A 394 -11.48 3.64 -15.62
CA LEU A 394 -11.95 3.20 -16.92
C LEU A 394 -11.13 1.94 -17.29
N THR A 395 -11.80 0.95 -17.87
CA THR A 395 -11.19 -0.34 -18.22
C THR A 395 -11.36 -0.62 -19.71
N MET A 396 -10.43 -1.40 -20.28
CA MET A 396 -10.48 -1.88 -21.67
C MET A 396 -10.63 -3.39 -21.77
#